data_AF-A0A7S1AEA1-F1
#
_entry.id   AF-A0A7S1AEA1-F1
#
_cell.length_a   1.000
_cell.length_b   1.000
_cell.length_c   1.000
_cell.angle_alpha   90.00
_cell.angle_beta   90.00
_cell.angle_gamma   90.00
#
_symmetry.space_group_name_H-M   'P 1'
#
loop_
_entity.id
_entity.type
_entity.pdbx_description
1 polymer ?
#
loop_
_entity_poly.entity_id
_entity_poly.type
_entity_poly.pdbx_seq_one_letter_code
_entity_poly.pdbx_strand_id
1 'polypeptide(L)'
;AINVLLSGEEEQPVSFKSYLRWLYLSSLPELRCALLAQVMQAWPVPLAFPGVSDVTFCQELSQCAPETPGLLSFKLGTDVRGVSQLLNKLFYTRFEEEDPSAAGTIDLQYDEFAAPGRGFAVADAHGSVSLALIERLAPRFQFFSVHVAFSEVFGSQVRKALRSVLQVLMEAPRCRCVLVLLRDVPSSFAPPPGTPAESRAAWLAQQLDLGLDPE
;
A
#
# COMPACT_ATOMS: atom_id res chain seq x y z
N ALA A 1 20.93 9.83 33.05
CA ALA A 1 22.25 9.24 32.76
C ALA A 1 22.02 8.04 31.85
N ILE A 2 22.45 8.11 30.59
CA ILE A 2 22.59 6.92 29.74
C ILE A 2 23.94 7.05 29.05
N ASN A 3 24.97 6.57 29.75
CA ASN A 3 26.17 6.03 29.14
C ASN A 3 25.85 4.56 28.86
N VAL A 4 25.60 4.21 27.60
CA VAL A 4 25.66 2.84 27.14
C VAL A 4 26.62 2.82 25.95
N LEU A 5 27.87 2.51 26.29
CA LEU A 5 28.79 1.64 25.54
C LEU A 5 28.67 1.70 24.02
N LEU A 6 29.33 2.69 23.42
CA LEU A 6 29.83 2.59 22.05
C LEU A 6 31.15 1.82 22.08
N SER A 7 31.07 0.49 22.02
CA SER A 7 32.21 -0.38 21.74
C SER A 7 32.14 -0.84 20.28
N GLY A 8 32.92 -0.18 19.42
CA GLY A 8 33.78 -0.84 18.43
C GLY A 8 33.17 -1.65 17.28
N GLU A 9 31.90 -1.54 16.95
CA GLU A 9 31.34 -2.06 15.69
C GLU A 9 31.02 -0.89 14.76
N GLU A 10 31.33 -1.01 13.47
CA GLU A 10 31.03 0.01 12.45
C GLU A 10 29.61 0.54 12.66
N GLU A 11 29.49 1.82 13.02
CA GLU A 11 28.19 2.48 13.23
C GLU A 11 27.42 2.47 11.91
N GLN A 12 26.62 1.42 11.70
CA GLN A 12 25.59 1.49 10.67
C GLN A 12 24.65 2.62 11.07
N PRO A 13 24.43 3.62 10.20
CA PRO A 13 23.54 4.72 10.52
C PRO A 13 22.16 4.16 10.86
N VAL A 14 21.66 4.50 12.06
CA VAL A 14 20.31 4.12 12.47
C VAL A 14 19.33 4.68 11.44
N SER A 15 18.59 3.79 10.75
CA SER A 15 17.64 4.23 9.72
C SER A 15 16.57 5.13 10.33
N PHE A 16 16.08 6.12 9.57
CA PHE A 16 15.01 7.02 10.02
C PHE A 16 13.79 6.25 10.54
N LYS A 17 13.43 5.14 9.88
CA LYS A 17 12.35 4.23 10.31
C LYS A 17 12.61 3.64 11.70
N SER A 18 13.86 3.23 11.98
CA SER A 18 14.26 2.71 13.29
C SER A 18 14.23 3.78 14.38
N TYR A 19 14.67 5.01 14.06
CA TYR A 19 14.62 6.15 14.98
C TYR A 19 13.18 6.58 15.27
N LEU A 20 12.33 6.66 14.24
CA LEU A 20 10.90 6.97 14.40
C LEU A 20 10.19 5.93 15.27
N ARG A 21 10.50 4.65 15.07
CA ARG A 21 9.99 3.57 15.92
C ARG A 21 10.43 3.75 17.37
N TRP A 22 11.71 4.05 17.61
CA TRP A 22 12.21 4.30 18.96
C TRP A 22 11.50 5.48 19.63
N LEU A 23 11.35 6.60 18.90
CA LEU A 23 10.60 7.77 19.38
C LEU A 23 9.16 7.42 19.72
N TYR A 24 8.47 6.71 18.83
CA TYR A 24 7.09 6.30 19.03
C TYR A 24 6.92 5.43 20.28
N LEU A 25 7.75 4.38 20.43
CA LEU A 25 7.71 3.47 21.57
C LEU A 25 8.05 4.17 22.89
N SER A 26 8.90 5.19 22.84
CA SER A 26 9.31 6.00 23.99
C SER A 26 8.38 7.19 24.27
N SER A 27 7.40 7.45 23.40
CA SER A 27 6.43 8.55 23.54
C SER A 27 5.22 8.14 24.38
N LEU A 28 4.64 9.13 25.06
CA LEU A 28 3.34 8.99 25.74
C LEU A 28 2.24 8.65 24.72
N PRO A 29 1.28 7.77 25.04
CA PRO A 29 0.20 7.38 24.13
C PRO A 29 -0.53 8.57 23.49
N GLU A 30 -0.75 9.64 24.24
CA GLU A 30 -1.44 10.86 23.80
C GLU A 30 -0.64 11.67 22.77
N LEU A 31 0.69 11.51 22.75
CA LEU A 31 1.60 12.22 21.84
C LEU A 31 1.95 11.40 20.59
N ARG A 32 1.77 10.08 20.64
CA ARG A 32 2.09 9.19 19.52
C ARG A 32 1.32 9.58 18.27
N CYS A 33 0.03 9.86 18.39
CA CYS A 33 -0.76 10.25 17.24
C CYS A 33 -0.37 11.58 16.64
N ALA A 34 -0.11 12.60 17.46
CA ALA A 34 0.34 13.90 16.98
C ALA A 34 1.71 13.79 16.29
N LEU A 35 2.63 13.00 16.86
CA LEU A 35 3.94 12.74 16.29
C LEU A 35 3.84 12.02 14.95
N LEU A 36 3.05 10.94 14.86
CA LEU A 36 2.87 10.20 13.61
C LEU A 36 2.19 11.05 12.54
N ALA A 37 1.12 11.77 12.88
CA ALA A 37 0.43 12.64 11.94
C ALA A 37 1.37 13.70 11.36
N GLN A 38 2.18 14.34 12.21
CA GLN A 38 3.15 15.35 11.78
C GLN A 38 4.25 14.78 10.90
N VAL A 39 4.77 13.59 11.24
CA VAL A 39 5.82 12.94 10.44
C VAL A 39 5.27 12.48 9.09
N MET A 40 4.06 11.93 9.06
CA MET A 40 3.40 11.45 7.85
C MET A 40 3.14 12.54 6.80
N GLN A 41 3.15 13.81 7.16
CA GLN A 41 3.10 14.92 6.19
C GLN A 41 4.37 15.02 5.35
N ALA A 42 5.52 14.63 5.92
CA ALA A 42 6.83 14.83 5.30
C ALA A 42 7.51 13.53 4.86
N TRP A 43 7.21 12.42 5.53
CA TRP A 43 7.91 11.14 5.36
C TRP A 43 6.97 9.95 5.52
N PRO A 44 7.17 8.87 4.73
CA PRO A 44 6.48 7.62 4.96
C PRO A 44 6.76 7.08 6.35
N VAL A 45 5.69 6.63 7.00
CA VAL A 45 5.73 5.97 8.31
C VAL A 45 5.36 4.52 8.08
N PRO A 46 6.13 3.57 8.64
CA PRO A 46 5.86 2.18 8.37
C PRO A 46 4.57 1.79 9.12
N LEU A 47 3.57 1.23 8.43
CA LEU A 47 2.27 0.78 8.94
C LEU A 47 2.27 -0.70 9.34
N ALA A 48 2.96 -1.56 8.57
CA ALA A 48 3.12 -2.99 8.86
C ALA A 48 4.51 -3.48 8.45
N PHE A 49 5.12 -4.38 9.22
CA PHE A 49 6.45 -4.94 8.93
C PHE A 49 6.54 -6.41 9.35
N PRO A 50 7.35 -7.24 8.68
CA PRO A 50 7.61 -8.61 9.10
C PRO A 50 8.18 -8.66 10.53
N GLY A 51 7.64 -9.54 11.37
CA GLY A 51 8.14 -9.78 12.73
C GLY A 51 7.61 -8.84 13.82
N VAL A 52 6.80 -7.82 13.47
CA VAL A 52 6.04 -7.03 14.46
C VAL A 52 4.57 -7.41 14.32
N SER A 53 4.11 -8.24 15.25
CA SER A 53 2.70 -8.64 15.36
C SER A 53 1.84 -7.60 16.08
N ASP A 54 2.29 -6.34 16.15
CA ASP A 54 1.64 -5.34 16.99
C ASP A 54 0.43 -4.72 16.29
N VAL A 55 -0.70 -5.37 16.52
CA VAL A 55 -2.05 -4.85 16.27
C VAL A 55 -2.20 -3.42 16.81
N THR A 56 -1.49 -3.08 17.88
CA THR A 56 -1.49 -1.79 18.59
C THR A 56 -0.99 -0.62 17.73
N PHE A 57 0.17 -0.75 17.07
CA PHE A 57 0.76 0.32 16.24
C PHE A 57 -0.16 0.68 15.05
N CYS A 58 -0.67 -0.37 14.41
CA CYS A 58 -1.63 -0.29 13.32
C CYS A 58 -2.97 0.34 13.77
N GLN A 59 -3.46 -0.02 14.96
CA GLN A 59 -4.69 0.54 15.54
C GLN A 59 -4.54 2.01 15.92
N GLU A 60 -3.42 2.40 16.52
CA GLU A 60 -3.16 3.80 16.90
C GLU A 60 -3.15 4.70 15.66
N LEU A 61 -2.46 4.33 14.57
CA LEU A 61 -2.52 5.07 13.29
C LEU A 61 -3.95 5.26 12.75
N SER A 62 -4.81 4.26 12.96
CA SER A 62 -6.23 4.31 12.56
C SER A 62 -7.01 5.33 13.40
N GLN A 63 -6.60 5.53 14.66
CA GLN A 63 -7.19 6.53 15.57
C GLN A 63 -6.65 7.93 15.31
N CYS A 64 -5.45 8.06 14.73
CA CYS A 64 -4.86 9.37 14.44
C CYS A 64 -5.53 10.08 13.25
N ALA A 65 -6.21 9.35 12.36
CA ALA A 65 -6.95 9.92 11.22
C ALA A 65 -8.16 9.07 10.79
N PRO A 66 -9.21 8.98 11.61
CA PRO A 66 -10.38 8.14 11.33
C PRO A 66 -11.14 8.55 10.05
N GLU A 67 -11.08 9.83 9.68
CA GLU A 67 -11.86 10.43 8.59
C GLU A 67 -11.06 10.67 7.30
N THR A 68 -9.76 10.44 7.30
CA THR A 68 -8.93 10.68 6.11
C THR A 68 -9.13 9.55 5.10
N PRO A 69 -9.56 9.85 3.86
CA PRO A 69 -9.66 8.84 2.83
C PRO A 69 -8.28 8.25 2.53
N GLY A 70 -8.20 6.94 2.37
CA GLY A 70 -6.97 6.19 2.18
C GLY A 70 -6.98 5.30 0.95
N LEU A 71 -5.84 5.27 0.26
CA LEU A 71 -5.49 4.30 -0.78
C LEU A 71 -4.50 3.26 -0.22
N LEU A 72 -4.80 1.98 -0.39
CA LEU A 72 -3.80 0.90 -0.24
C LEU A 72 -3.39 0.38 -1.62
N SER A 73 -2.11 0.55 -1.97
CA SER A 73 -1.51 0.08 -3.21
C SER A 73 -0.58 -1.10 -2.93
N PHE A 74 -0.73 -2.17 -3.70
CA PHE A 74 0.09 -3.38 -3.58
C PHE A 74 0.15 -4.16 -4.88
N LYS A 75 1.14 -5.02 -5.01
CA LYS A 75 1.34 -5.88 -6.18
C LYS A 75 1.03 -7.35 -5.91
N LEU A 76 0.57 -8.04 -6.95
CA LEU A 76 0.47 -9.49 -7.01
C LEU A 76 1.45 -10.02 -8.04
N GLY A 77 2.13 -11.12 -7.70
CA GLY A 77 3.21 -11.68 -8.51
C GLY A 77 4.56 -11.04 -8.21
N THR A 78 5.55 -11.39 -9.02
CA THR A 78 6.96 -11.01 -8.83
C THR A 78 7.46 -10.03 -9.89
N ASP A 79 6.82 -9.99 -11.06
CA ASP A 79 7.31 -9.21 -12.19
C ASP A 79 6.92 -7.72 -12.13
N VAL A 80 6.01 -7.35 -11.22
CA VAL A 80 5.57 -5.96 -11.06
C VAL A 80 6.67 -5.07 -10.46
N ARG A 81 6.99 -3.98 -11.17
CA ARG A 81 7.98 -2.95 -10.77
C ARG A 81 7.40 -1.54 -10.83
N GLY A 82 8.07 -0.62 -10.13
CA GLY A 82 7.79 0.82 -10.18
C GLY A 82 6.46 1.25 -9.53
N VAL A 83 5.96 0.50 -8.54
CA VAL A 83 4.73 0.86 -7.80
C VAL A 83 4.99 2.11 -6.95
N SER A 84 5.99 2.08 -6.07
CA SER A 84 6.41 3.21 -5.24
C SER A 84 6.71 4.46 -6.07
N GLN A 85 7.43 4.30 -7.18
CA GLN A 85 7.71 5.39 -8.12
C GLN A 85 6.43 6.00 -8.73
N LEU A 86 5.44 5.17 -9.07
CA LEU A 86 4.15 5.66 -9.56
C LEU A 86 3.43 6.46 -8.48
N LEU A 87 3.38 5.94 -7.25
CA LEU A 87 2.72 6.61 -6.13
C LEU A 87 3.39 7.96 -5.82
N ASN A 88 4.73 8.00 -5.76
CA ASN A 88 5.49 9.24 -5.56
C ASN A 88 5.18 10.30 -6.62
N LYS A 89 4.96 9.88 -7.88
CA LYS A 89 4.60 10.80 -8.98
C LYS A 89 3.15 11.26 -8.93
N LEU A 90 2.22 10.40 -8.53
CA LEU A 90 0.79 10.72 -8.52
C LEU A 90 0.36 11.49 -7.27
N PHE A 91 0.95 11.18 -6.12
CA PHE A 91 0.53 11.65 -4.80
C PHE A 91 1.62 12.42 -4.04
N TYR A 92 2.69 12.82 -4.73
CA TYR A 92 3.80 13.60 -4.14
C TYR A 92 4.41 12.98 -2.88
N THR A 93 4.34 11.65 -2.76
CA THR A 93 4.91 10.87 -1.65
C THR A 93 6.41 10.63 -1.83
N ARG A 94 7.04 10.03 -0.82
CA ARG A 94 8.49 9.76 -0.76
C ARG A 94 8.79 8.30 -0.39
N PHE A 95 8.00 7.35 -0.89
CA PHE A 95 8.26 5.92 -0.70
C PHE A 95 9.58 5.50 -1.32
N GLU A 96 10.26 4.55 -0.70
CA GLU A 96 11.51 3.97 -1.20
C GLU A 96 11.26 3.13 -2.47
N GLU A 97 11.94 3.44 -3.57
CA GLU A 97 11.61 2.85 -4.88
C GLU A 97 12.14 1.41 -5.07
N GLU A 98 13.29 1.07 -4.47
CA GLU A 98 13.95 -0.24 -4.62
C GLU A 98 14.79 -0.62 -3.39
N ASP A 99 14.15 -0.98 -2.28
CA ASP A 99 14.84 -1.55 -1.12
C ASP A 99 14.39 -3.01 -0.86
N PRO A 100 15.26 -4.01 -1.11
CA PRO A 100 14.99 -5.41 -0.78
C PRO A 100 14.69 -5.63 0.72
N SER A 101 15.23 -4.78 1.60
CA SER A 101 15.01 -4.84 3.05
C SER A 101 13.61 -4.38 3.47
N ALA A 102 12.91 -3.64 2.60
CA ALA A 102 11.53 -3.23 2.80
C ALA A 102 10.52 -4.30 2.35
N ALA A 103 10.94 -5.45 1.84
CA ALA A 103 10.01 -6.47 1.36
C ALA A 103 9.05 -6.97 2.47
N GLY A 104 7.75 -6.90 2.18
CA GLY A 104 6.68 -7.25 3.12
C GLY A 104 6.32 -6.15 4.11
N THR A 105 6.90 -4.95 3.98
CA THR A 105 6.44 -3.77 4.72
C THR A 105 5.33 -3.04 3.98
N ILE A 106 4.53 -2.30 4.73
CA ILE A 106 3.58 -1.34 4.20
C ILE A 106 3.91 -0.02 4.84
N ASP A 107 4.18 1.01 4.05
CA ASP A 107 4.48 2.36 4.51
C ASP A 107 3.30 3.27 4.17
N LEU A 108 3.00 4.23 5.04
CA LEU A 108 1.85 5.14 4.94
C LEU A 108 2.35 6.59 4.99
N GLN A 109 1.87 7.43 4.07
CA GLN A 109 2.17 8.86 4.04
C GLN A 109 0.89 9.64 3.74
N TYR A 110 0.76 10.86 4.28
CA TYR A 110 -0.28 11.79 3.84
C TYR A 110 0.18 12.58 2.63
N ASP A 111 -0.70 12.62 1.64
CA ASP A 111 -0.69 13.60 0.57
C ASP A 111 -1.58 14.78 0.98
N GLU A 112 -0.95 15.93 1.22
CA GLU A 112 -1.65 17.18 1.48
C GLU A 112 -2.11 17.88 0.18
N PHE A 113 -1.55 17.51 -0.97
CA PHE A 113 -1.81 18.11 -2.28
C PHE A 113 -3.02 17.50 -2.98
N ALA A 114 -3.25 16.18 -2.88
CA ALA A 114 -4.42 15.55 -3.51
C ALA A 114 -5.75 16.01 -2.91
N ALA A 115 -5.79 16.37 -1.63
CA ALA A 115 -7.00 16.82 -0.94
C ALA A 115 -6.70 17.91 0.10
N PRO A 116 -6.49 19.17 -0.33
CA PRO A 116 -6.17 20.28 0.57
C PRO A 116 -7.25 20.42 1.66
N GLY A 117 -6.84 20.32 2.92
CA GLY A 117 -7.71 20.50 4.09
C GLY A 117 -8.48 19.26 4.59
N ARG A 118 -8.46 18.13 3.87
CA ARG A 118 -8.96 16.83 4.38
C ARG A 118 -7.89 15.75 4.49
N GLY A 119 -6.77 15.95 3.79
CA GLY A 119 -5.69 14.98 3.66
C GLY A 119 -6.12 13.76 2.83
N PHE A 120 -5.17 13.10 2.19
CA PHE A 120 -5.39 11.80 1.57
C PHE A 120 -4.24 10.88 1.99
N ALA A 121 -4.55 9.70 2.54
CA ALA A 121 -3.53 8.77 2.98
C ALA A 121 -3.17 7.80 1.85
N VAL A 122 -1.88 7.64 1.57
CA VAL A 122 -1.40 6.65 0.61
C VAL A 122 -0.58 5.63 1.36
N ALA A 123 -0.95 4.35 1.22
CA ALA A 123 -0.19 3.22 1.70
C ALA A 123 0.44 2.48 0.53
N ASP A 124 1.77 2.34 0.56
CA ASP A 124 2.55 1.56 -0.38
C ASP A 124 2.99 0.26 0.28
N ALA A 125 2.65 -0.86 -0.35
CA ALA A 125 3.13 -2.14 0.09
C ALA A 125 4.37 -2.57 -0.69
N HIS A 126 5.51 -2.57 -0.01
CA HIS A 126 6.79 -2.95 -0.56
C HIS A 126 6.86 -4.48 -0.73
N GLY A 127 7.11 -4.93 -1.96
CA GLY A 127 7.18 -6.37 -2.26
C GLY A 127 5.81 -7.04 -2.35
N SER A 128 5.75 -8.34 -2.08
CA SER A 128 4.50 -9.11 -2.08
C SER A 128 3.86 -9.09 -0.70
N VAL A 129 2.54 -8.91 -0.66
CA VAL A 129 1.75 -8.86 0.58
C VAL A 129 0.93 -10.13 0.71
N SER A 130 0.85 -10.69 1.91
CA SER A 130 -0.01 -11.84 2.17
C SER A 130 -1.50 -11.43 2.19
N LEU A 131 -2.37 -12.33 1.75
CA LEU A 131 -3.82 -12.11 1.78
C LEU A 131 -4.32 -11.79 3.21
N ALA A 132 -3.79 -12.49 4.22
CA ALA A 132 -4.13 -12.24 5.63
C ALA A 132 -3.75 -10.83 6.12
N LEU A 133 -2.72 -10.20 5.54
CA LEU A 133 -2.41 -8.79 5.85
C LEU A 133 -3.37 -7.84 5.12
N ILE A 134 -3.75 -8.16 3.87
CA ILE A 134 -4.77 -7.40 3.13
C ILE A 134 -6.11 -7.44 3.85
N GLU A 135 -6.60 -8.62 4.26
CA GLU A 135 -7.85 -8.81 5.01
C GLU A 135 -7.90 -7.97 6.29
N ARG A 136 -6.78 -7.87 7.02
CA ARG A 136 -6.69 -7.06 8.24
C ARG A 136 -6.72 -5.56 7.97
N LEU A 137 -6.18 -5.11 6.84
CA LEU A 137 -6.07 -3.69 6.50
C LEU A 137 -7.25 -3.17 5.69
N ALA A 138 -7.89 -4.01 4.89
CA ALA A 138 -8.97 -3.62 3.98
C ALA A 138 -10.10 -2.82 4.65
N PRO A 139 -10.54 -3.11 5.90
CA PRO A 139 -11.56 -2.30 6.57
C PRO A 139 -11.18 -0.82 6.80
N ARG A 140 -9.91 -0.45 6.65
CA ARG A 140 -9.38 0.90 6.94
C ARG A 140 -9.34 1.80 5.72
N PHE A 141 -9.18 1.22 4.53
CA PHE A 141 -9.01 1.95 3.27
C PHE A 141 -10.32 2.01 2.49
N GLN A 142 -10.48 3.07 1.70
CA GLN A 142 -11.63 3.24 0.80
C GLN A 142 -11.25 2.92 -0.64
N PHE A 143 -9.98 3.13 -0.98
CA PHE A 143 -9.45 2.94 -2.31
C PHE A 143 -8.39 1.86 -2.27
N PHE A 144 -8.37 1.02 -3.31
CA PHE A 144 -7.36 -0.02 -3.46
C PHE A 144 -6.77 0.05 -4.86
N SER A 145 -5.46 -0.13 -4.96
CA SER A 145 -4.78 -0.31 -6.24
C SER A 145 -4.02 -1.62 -6.26
N VAL A 146 -4.49 -2.55 -7.09
CA VAL A 146 -3.93 -3.89 -7.24
C VAL A 146 -3.14 -3.95 -8.52
N HIS A 147 -1.83 -4.03 -8.40
CA HIS A 147 -0.92 -4.07 -9.55
C HIS A 147 -0.61 -5.51 -9.93
N VAL A 148 -0.75 -5.85 -11.21
CA VAL A 148 -0.42 -7.19 -11.73
C VAL A 148 0.33 -7.07 -13.05
N ALA A 149 1.40 -7.84 -13.24
CA ALA A 149 2.14 -7.84 -14.49
C ALA A 149 1.36 -8.58 -15.58
N PHE A 150 1.37 -8.05 -16.81
CA PHE A 150 0.74 -8.69 -17.96
C PHE A 150 1.24 -10.11 -18.21
N SER A 151 2.56 -10.34 -18.02
CA SER A 151 3.20 -11.66 -18.14
C SER A 151 2.62 -12.70 -17.17
N GLU A 152 2.19 -12.26 -15.99
CA GLU A 152 1.80 -13.15 -14.88
C GLU A 152 0.28 -13.30 -14.73
N VAL A 153 -0.51 -12.29 -15.14
CA VAL A 153 -1.97 -12.24 -14.85
C VAL A 153 -2.75 -13.44 -15.41
N PHE A 154 -2.28 -14.02 -16.51
CA PHE A 154 -2.91 -15.19 -17.12
C PHE A 154 -2.49 -16.51 -16.47
N GLY A 155 -1.46 -16.51 -15.62
CA GLY A 155 -1.04 -17.67 -14.83
C GLY A 155 -2.09 -18.05 -13.77
N SER A 156 -2.30 -19.35 -13.57
CA SER A 156 -3.35 -19.87 -12.67
C SER A 156 -3.19 -19.38 -11.23
N GLN A 157 -1.96 -19.29 -10.73
CA GLN A 157 -1.67 -18.86 -9.37
C GLN A 157 -1.99 -17.39 -9.13
N VAL A 158 -1.51 -16.48 -9.99
CA VAL A 158 -1.74 -15.04 -9.87
C VAL A 158 -3.20 -14.70 -10.10
N ARG A 159 -3.86 -15.35 -11.08
CA ARG A 159 -5.29 -15.18 -11.30
C ARG A 159 -6.12 -15.60 -10.09
N LYS A 160 -5.80 -16.73 -9.46
CA LYS A 160 -6.46 -17.17 -8.23
C LYS A 160 -6.24 -16.17 -7.09
N ALA A 161 -5.01 -15.70 -6.91
CA ALA A 161 -4.69 -14.70 -5.88
C ALA A 161 -5.45 -13.40 -6.11
N LEU A 162 -5.53 -12.93 -7.36
CA LEU A 162 -6.28 -11.75 -7.75
C LEU A 162 -7.77 -11.89 -7.40
N ARG A 163 -8.41 -13.03 -7.74
CA ARG A 163 -9.81 -13.27 -7.35
C ARG A 163 -10.01 -13.23 -5.83
N SER A 164 -9.15 -13.93 -5.07
CA SER A 164 -9.25 -13.96 -3.61
C SER A 164 -9.11 -12.57 -3.00
N VAL A 165 -8.15 -11.77 -3.50
CA VAL A 165 -7.99 -10.38 -3.07
C VAL A 165 -9.21 -9.55 -3.41
N LEU A 166 -9.70 -9.61 -4.65
CA LEU A 166 -10.85 -8.81 -5.09
C LEU A 166 -12.09 -9.13 -4.25
N GLN A 167 -12.33 -10.40 -3.93
CA GLN A 167 -13.42 -10.80 -3.04
C GLN A 167 -13.30 -10.13 -1.66
N VAL A 168 -12.13 -10.22 -1.02
CA VAL A 168 -11.86 -9.59 0.28
C VAL A 168 -12.08 -8.08 0.23
N LEU A 169 -11.60 -7.42 -0.83
CA LEU A 169 -11.70 -5.97 -0.97
C LEU A 169 -13.15 -5.52 -1.20
N MET A 170 -13.91 -6.24 -2.01
CA MET A 170 -15.32 -5.90 -2.28
C MET A 170 -16.22 -6.12 -1.07
N GLU A 171 -15.88 -7.08 -0.20
CA GLU A 171 -16.58 -7.33 1.07
C GLU A 171 -16.17 -6.34 2.19
N ALA A 172 -15.12 -5.53 1.99
CA ALA A 172 -14.64 -4.62 3.02
C ALA A 172 -15.60 -3.43 3.23
N PRO A 173 -15.95 -3.08 4.49
CA PRO A 173 -17.07 -2.19 4.81
C PRO A 173 -16.90 -0.74 4.34
N ARG A 174 -15.66 -0.31 4.09
CA ARG A 174 -15.34 1.05 3.62
C ARG A 174 -14.94 1.09 2.14
N CYS A 175 -14.88 -0.04 1.45
CA CYS A 175 -14.46 -0.09 0.05
C CYS A 175 -15.38 0.78 -0.81
N ARG A 176 -14.76 1.70 -1.58
CA ARG A 176 -15.42 2.58 -2.55
C ARG A 176 -14.97 2.30 -3.97
N CYS A 177 -13.71 1.90 -4.15
CA CYS A 177 -13.18 1.63 -5.47
C CYS A 177 -11.96 0.70 -5.39
N VAL A 178 -11.90 -0.26 -6.31
CA VAL A 178 -10.75 -1.12 -6.54
C VAL A 178 -10.25 -0.89 -7.96
N LEU A 179 -9.00 -0.44 -8.09
CA LEU A 179 -8.32 -0.23 -9.35
C LEU A 179 -7.40 -1.42 -9.62
N VAL A 180 -7.71 -2.22 -10.63
CA VAL A 180 -6.79 -3.26 -11.11
C VAL A 180 -5.91 -2.66 -12.20
N LEU A 181 -4.62 -2.51 -11.92
CA LEU A 181 -3.64 -1.93 -12.82
C LEU A 181 -2.79 -3.04 -13.45
N LEU A 182 -3.09 -3.31 -14.73
CA LEU A 182 -2.28 -4.23 -15.54
C LEU A 182 -1.01 -3.51 -16.02
N ARG A 183 0.15 -4.08 -15.69
CA ARG A 183 1.48 -3.49 -15.93
C ARG A 183 2.14 -4.13 -17.15
N ASP A 184 2.93 -3.33 -17.87
CA ASP A 184 3.73 -3.76 -19.02
C ASP A 184 2.88 -4.43 -20.13
N VAL A 185 1.69 -3.86 -20.36
CA VAL A 185 0.75 -4.33 -21.37
C VAL A 185 1.31 -4.09 -22.77
N PRO A 186 1.45 -5.13 -23.62
CA PRO A 186 1.90 -4.94 -24.98
C PRO A 186 0.85 -4.15 -25.78
N SER A 187 1.30 -3.32 -26.72
CA SER A 187 0.41 -2.49 -27.55
C SER A 187 -0.61 -3.31 -28.36
N SER A 188 -0.32 -4.59 -28.61
CA SER A 188 -1.23 -5.53 -29.26
C SER A 188 -2.39 -5.99 -28.36
N PHE A 189 -2.29 -5.82 -27.04
CA PHE A 189 -3.35 -6.17 -26.11
C PHE A 189 -4.25 -4.96 -25.87
N ALA A 190 -5.26 -4.84 -26.72
CA ALA A 190 -6.25 -3.77 -26.68
C ALA A 190 -7.66 -4.35 -26.84
N PRO A 191 -8.69 -3.69 -26.28
CA PRO A 191 -10.06 -4.05 -26.60
C PRO A 191 -10.32 -3.89 -28.10
N PRO A 192 -11.27 -4.65 -28.68
CA PRO A 192 -11.61 -4.54 -30.10
C PRO A 192 -11.85 -3.08 -30.53
N PRO A 193 -11.46 -2.68 -31.76
CA PRO A 193 -11.72 -1.34 -32.26
C PRO A 193 -13.20 -0.97 -32.14
N GLY A 194 -13.49 0.22 -31.62
CA GLY A 194 -14.87 0.68 -31.41
C GLY A 194 -15.51 0.24 -30.09
N THR A 195 -14.80 -0.51 -29.23
CA THR A 195 -15.30 -0.85 -27.88
C THR A 195 -15.52 0.43 -27.06
N PRO A 196 -16.76 0.71 -26.61
CA PRO A 196 -17.07 1.86 -25.76
C PRO A 196 -16.24 1.86 -24.47
N ALA A 197 -15.92 3.03 -23.93
CA ALA A 197 -15.03 3.15 -22.78
C ALA A 197 -15.56 2.41 -21.55
N GLU A 198 -16.86 2.51 -21.33
CA GLU A 198 -17.65 1.85 -20.29
C GLU A 198 -17.58 0.31 -20.39
N SER A 199 -17.40 -0.25 -21.59
CA SER A 199 -17.33 -1.70 -21.80
C SER A 199 -15.91 -2.27 -21.72
N ARG A 200 -14.88 -1.41 -21.63
CA ARG A 200 -13.47 -1.88 -21.59
C ARG A 200 -13.14 -2.61 -20.31
N ALA A 201 -13.70 -2.18 -19.17
CA ALA A 201 -13.54 -2.85 -17.89
C ALA A 201 -14.16 -4.26 -17.92
N ALA A 202 -15.38 -4.38 -18.45
CA ALA A 202 -16.07 -5.65 -18.63
C ALA A 202 -15.29 -6.60 -19.56
N TRP A 203 -14.78 -6.09 -20.68
CA TRP A 203 -13.92 -6.85 -21.59
C TRP A 203 -12.68 -7.37 -20.87
N LEU A 204 -11.98 -6.52 -20.11
CA LEU A 204 -10.79 -6.92 -19.36
C LEU A 204 -11.14 -7.97 -18.29
N ALA A 205 -12.21 -7.76 -17.53
CA ALA A 205 -12.67 -8.72 -16.53
C ALA A 205 -12.99 -10.09 -17.13
N GLN A 206 -13.55 -10.12 -18.35
CA GLN A 206 -13.77 -11.35 -19.11
C GLN A 206 -12.45 -12.01 -19.53
N GLN A 207 -11.48 -11.26 -20.06
CA GLN A 207 -10.17 -11.81 -20.43
C GLN A 207 -9.43 -12.41 -19.24
N LEU A 208 -9.60 -11.79 -18.06
CA LEU A 208 -8.98 -12.22 -16.83
C LEU A 208 -9.79 -13.30 -16.08
N ASP A 209 -10.97 -13.68 -16.60
CA ASP A 209 -11.90 -14.63 -15.98
C ASP A 209 -12.13 -14.29 -14.50
N LEU A 210 -12.46 -13.02 -14.21
CA LEU A 210 -12.62 -12.55 -12.82
C LEU A 210 -14.01 -12.82 -12.24
N GLY A 211 -15.01 -13.08 -13.09
CA GLY A 211 -16.38 -13.34 -12.65
C GLY A 211 -17.01 -12.18 -11.87
N LEU A 212 -16.53 -10.95 -12.09
CA LEU A 212 -17.03 -9.74 -11.45
C LEU A 212 -18.09 -9.06 -12.32
N ASP A 213 -19.14 -8.56 -11.67
CA ASP A 213 -20.05 -7.58 -12.28
C ASP A 213 -19.28 -6.23 -12.36
N PRO A 214 -19.15 -5.59 -13.53
CA PRO A 214 -18.26 -4.45 -13.72
C PRO A 214 -18.77 -3.11 -13.17
N GLU A 215 -19.90 -3.08 -12.45
CA GLU A 215 -20.46 -1.86 -11.83
C GLU A 215 -19.71 -1.41 -10.56
#